data_AF-A0A6G3LSJ3-F1
#
_entry.id   AF-A0A6G3LSJ3-F1
#
_cell.length_a   1.000
_cell.length_b   1.000
_cell.length_c   1.000
_cell.angle_alpha   90.00
_cell.angle_beta   90.00
_cell.angle_gamma   90.00
#
_symmetry.space_group_name_H-M   'P 1'
#
loop_
_entity.id
_entity.type
_entity.pdbx_description
1 polymer ?
#
loop_
_entity_poly.entity_id
_entity_poly.type
_entity_poly.pdbx_seq_one_letter_code
_entity_poly.pdbx_strand_id
1 'polypeptide(L)' 'LKLYALDIYTVVANLAGVPSLALPVGFHGGLPIGMQVMGPPLSEPQLLSLGLLIEEVTGLRGLTAP' A
#
# COMPACT_ATOMS: atom_id res chain seq x y z
N LEU A 1 18.31 15.98 3.02
CA LEU A 1 16.87 16.23 2.74
C LEU A 1 16.18 15.16 1.90
N LYS A 2 16.86 14.42 0.99
CA LYS A 2 16.21 13.39 0.16
C LYS A 2 15.68 12.15 0.89
N LEU A 3 16.29 11.77 2.02
CA LEU A 3 15.92 10.55 2.74
C LEU A 3 14.49 10.64 3.34
N TYR A 4 14.17 11.77 3.97
CA TYR A 4 12.85 12.03 4.58
C TYR A 4 11.71 12.15 3.55
N ALA A 5 12.02 12.34 2.27
CA ALA A 5 10.99 12.41 1.24
C ALA A 5 10.40 11.03 0.91
N LEU A 6 11.14 9.95 1.22
CA LEU A 6 10.76 8.60 0.87
C LEU A 6 9.69 8.03 1.81
N ASP A 7 9.64 8.50 3.06
CA ASP A 7 8.80 7.95 4.12
C ASP A 7 7.70 8.91 4.61
N ILE A 8 7.51 10.05 3.94
CA ILE A 8 6.47 11.05 4.30
C ILE A 8 5.09 10.38 4.44
N TYR A 9 4.75 9.45 3.54
CA TYR A 9 3.45 8.79 3.53
C TYR A 9 3.39 7.50 4.36
N THR A 10 4.52 6.97 4.83
CA THR A 10 4.59 5.72 5.58
C THR A 10 4.77 5.96 7.09
N VAL A 11 5.49 7.02 7.47
CA VAL A 11 5.84 7.31 8.88
C VAL A 11 4.60 7.61 9.73
N VAL A 12 3.56 8.18 9.13
CA VAL A 12 2.31 8.55 9.82
C VAL A 12 1.64 7.33 10.48
N ALA A 13 1.64 6.18 9.80
CA ALA A 13 1.04 4.96 10.36
C ALA A 13 1.77 4.47 11.62
N ASN A 14 3.11 4.53 11.61
CA ASN A 14 3.94 4.15 12.75
C ASN A 14 3.72 5.08 13.95
N LEU A 15 3.67 6.40 13.71
CA LEU A 15 3.47 7.39 14.76
C LEU A 15 2.06 7.35 15.35
N ALA A 16 1.05 7.08 14.52
CA ALA A 16 -0.33 6.95 14.96
C ALA A 16 -0.65 5.57 15.57
N GLY A 17 0.23 4.57 15.41
CA GLY A 17 0.01 3.22 15.91
C GLY A 17 -1.16 2.50 15.24
N VAL A 18 -1.40 2.79 13.95
CA VAL A 18 -2.53 2.27 13.19
C VAL A 18 -2.07 1.24 12.14
N PRO A 19 -2.90 0.23 11.82
CA PRO A 19 -2.56 -0.71 10.75
C PRO A 19 -2.50 0.01 9.40
N SER A 20 -1.52 -0.38 8.57
CA SER A 20 -1.40 0.09 7.20
C SER A 20 -1.01 -1.04 6.26
N LEU A 21 -1.49 -0.96 5.01
CA LEU A 21 -1.26 -1.94 3.94
C LEU A 21 -0.72 -1.20 2.72
N ALA A 22 0.40 -1.68 2.18
CA ALA A 22 0.95 -1.21 0.91
C ALA A 22 0.84 -2.33 -0.14
N LEU A 23 0.33 -2.00 -1.32
CA LEU A 23 0.08 -2.97 -2.40
C LEU A 23 0.23 -2.32 -3.79
N PRO A 24 0.59 -3.09 -4.84
CA PRO A 24 0.68 -2.57 -6.19
C PRO A 24 -0.71 -2.22 -6.76
N VAL A 25 -0.80 -1.10 -7.47
CA VAL A 25 -2.05 -0.63 -8.11
C VAL A 25 -1.90 -0.30 -9.58
N GLY A 26 -0.68 -0.38 -10.13
CA GLY A 26 -0.46 -0.25 -11.57
C GLY A 26 1.00 0.00 -11.91
N PHE A 27 1.22 0.44 -13.14
CA PHE A 27 2.52 0.82 -13.67
C PHE A 27 2.44 2.17 -14.34
N HIS A 28 3.50 2.96 -14.19
CA HIS A 28 3.67 4.23 -14.89
C HIS A 28 5.09 4.33 -15.43
N GLY A 29 5.24 4.51 -16.74
CA GLY A 29 6.57 4.58 -17.38
C GLY A 29 7.43 3.32 -17.17
N GLY A 30 6.81 2.14 -17.05
CA GLY A 30 7.51 0.87 -16.80
C GLY A 30 7.90 0.62 -15.33
N LEU A 31 7.60 1.56 -14.43
CA LEU A 31 7.86 1.41 -12.99
C LEU A 31 6.58 1.04 -12.23
N PRO A 32 6.64 0.13 -11.24
CA PRO A 32 5.48 -0.23 -10.43
C PRO A 32 5.07 0.93 -9.52
N ILE A 33 3.76 1.13 -9.42
CA ILE A 33 3.15 2.12 -8.52
C ILE A 33 2.46 1.36 -7.38
N GLY A 34 2.85 1.69 -6.15
CA GLY A 34 2.20 1.22 -4.93
C GLY A 34 1.19 2.22 -4.38
N MET A 35 0.17 1.72 -3.71
CA MET A 35 -0.78 2.51 -2.93
C MET A 35 -0.66 2.10 -1.46
N GLN A 36 -0.75 3.08 -0.56
CA GLN A 36 -0.81 2.83 0.88
C GLN A 36 -2.20 3.17 1.42
N VAL A 37 -2.77 2.24 2.18
CA VAL A 37 -4.05 2.39 2.85
C VAL A 37 -3.84 2.24 4.36
N MET A 38 -4.45 3.12 5.15
CA MET A 38 -4.40 3.07 6.62
C MET A 38 -5.81 2.81 7.16
N GLY A 39 -5.93 1.91 8.13
CA GLY A 39 -7.19 1.57 8.79
C GLY A 39 -7.24 2.07 10.23
N PRO A 40 -8.42 2.06 10.89
CA PRO A 40 -8.51 2.29 12.32
C PRO A 40 -7.76 1.19 13.12
N PRO A 41 -7.48 1.40 14.42
CA PRO A 41 -6.83 0.39 15.26
C PRO A 41 -7.55 -0.97 15.20
N LEU A 42 -6.77 -2.06 15.11
CA LEU A 42 -7.25 -3.45 15.10
C LEU A 42 -8.17 -3.81 13.92
N SER A 43 -8.02 -3.11 12.78
CA SER A 43 -8.82 -3.34 11.56
C SER A 43 -8.09 -4.07 10.43
N GLU A 44 -7.05 -4.85 10.76
CA GLU A 44 -6.30 -5.66 9.81
C GLU A 44 -7.20 -6.58 8.96
N PRO A 45 -8.25 -7.24 9.49
CA PRO A 45 -9.13 -8.07 8.68
C PRO A 45 -9.86 -7.29 7.57
N GLN A 46 -10.35 -6.08 7.87
CA GLN A 46 -10.98 -5.22 6.86
C GLN A 46 -9.95 -4.71 5.87
N LEU A 47 -8.76 -4.34 6.33
CA LEU A 47 -7.69 -3.82 5.50
C LEU A 47 -7.18 -4.88 4.51
N LEU A 48 -7.03 -6.13 4.96
CA LEU A 48 -6.68 -7.26 4.09
C LEU A 48 -7.81 -7.61 3.11
N SER A 49 -9.07 -7.54 3.54
CA SER A 49 -10.22 -7.75 2.65
C SER A 49 -10.28 -6.69 1.54
N LEU A 50 -9.97 -5.43 1.87
CA LEU A 50 -9.83 -4.37 0.88
C LEU A 50 -8.65 -4.63 -0.06
N GLY A 51 -7.51 -5.10 0.47
CA GLY A 51 -6.36 -5.50 -0.35
C GLY A 51 -6.72 -6.56 -1.39
N LEU A 52 -7.45 -7.60 -0.97
CA LEU A 52 -7.92 -8.66 -1.87
C LEU A 52 -8.84 -8.11 -2.98
N LEU A 53 -9.78 -7.22 -2.63
CA LEU A 53 -10.66 -6.58 -3.62
C LEU A 53 -9.85 -5.73 -4.63
N ILE A 54 -8.82 -5.02 -4.16
CA ILE A 54 -7.95 -4.24 -5.05
C ILE A 54 -7.16 -5.18 -5.98
N GLU A 55 -6.63 -6.29 -5.49
CA GLU A 55 -5.96 -7.29 -6.33
C GLU A 55 -6.89 -7.86 -7.42
N GLU A 56 -8.15 -8.15 -7.06
CA GLU A 56 -9.17 -8.65 -7.99
C GLU A 56 -9.54 -7.63 -9.06
N VAL A 57 -9.76 -6.37 -8.67
CA VAL A 57 -10.14 -5.29 -9.59
C VAL A 57 -8.98 -4.89 -10.51
N THR A 58 -7.76 -4.88 -10.00
CA THR A 58 -6.59 -4.46 -10.77
C THR A 58 -5.98 -5.60 -11.60
N GLY A 59 -6.24 -6.85 -11.23
CA GLY A 59 -5.66 -8.03 -11.88
C GLY A 59 -4.14 -8.15 -11.67
N LEU A 60 -3.58 -7.42 -10.70
CA LEU A 60 -2.12 -7.32 -10.48
C LEU A 60 -1.57 -8.43 -9.57
N ARG A 61 -2.36 -9.48 -9.32
CA ARG A 61 -1.98 -10.58 -8.44
C ARG A 61 -0.81 -11.37 -9.01
N GLY A 62 0.25 -11.55 -8.20
CA GLY A 62 1.41 -12.37 -8.56
C GLY A 62 2.31 -11.77 -9.64
N LEU A 63 2.26 -10.45 -9.85
CA LEU A 63 3.14 -9.78 -10.79
C LEU A 63 4.57 -9.66 -10.25
N THR A 64 5.52 -10.06 -11.08
CA THR A 64 6.95 -9.78 -10.89
C THR A 64 7.31 -8.63 -11.84
N ALA A 65 7.98 -7.60 -11.32
CA ALA A 65 8.54 -6.57 -12.18
C ALA A 65 9.49 -7.22 -13.22
N PRO A 66 9.52 -6.73 -14.47
CA PRO A 66 10.35 -7.29 -15.53
C PRO A 66 11.85 -7.20 -15.21
#